data_AF-A0A960PQN8-F1
#
_entry.id   AF-A0A960PQN8-F1
#
_cell.length_a   1.000
_cell.length_b   1.000
_cell.length_c   1.000
_cell.angle_alpha   90.00
_cell.angle_beta   90.00
_cell.angle_gamma   90.00
#
_symmetry.space_group_name_H-M   'P 1'
#
loop_
_entity.id
_entity.type
_entity.pdbx_description
1 polymer ?
#
loop_
_entity_poly.entity_id
_entity_poly.type
_entity_poly.pdbx_seq_one_letter_code
_entity_poly.pdbx_strand_id
1 'polypeptide(L)'
;MRAFRSAHFQLRTVLFLVLAAPWLGACVPGVGAPQAVEPPAGWIVQGRNAAEASRSVLSVGGEVTHELPVIRAAGAQMTHGQVAELRRREPALRIYQDSQVFANSIGCPELSSAAPYFGEESVRWRLTNSGTAPLTLSALALTWPSRNGPLEEVRLGSRRILERRLRPPAAVIERGWRGPPEDRQIPPGSSSSLVLEFDDDHLRESEPHVVSVSFAEGCVIELFAGSEPDSGDELEDRYPVLETYYPGQIGAAQLHREGITGAGVTIAFVDSGHSSFSDTIHYNARGDWRYLARYDARTL
;
A
#
# COMPACT_ATOMS: atom_id res chain seq x y z
N MET A 1 -28.11 9.32 -60.72
CA MET A 1 -26.88 8.56 -60.99
C MET A 1 -25.83 9.51 -61.53
N ARG A 2 -24.59 9.44 -61.00
CA ARG A 2 -23.37 10.11 -61.48
C ARG A 2 -23.41 11.64 -61.59
N ALA A 3 -22.62 12.30 -60.75
CA ALA A 3 -21.83 13.44 -61.20
C ALA A 3 -20.50 13.44 -60.46
N PHE A 4 -19.45 13.25 -61.24
CA PHE A 4 -18.04 13.21 -60.88
C PHE A 4 -17.42 14.48 -61.50
N ARG A 5 -16.40 15.05 -60.86
CA ARG A 5 -15.25 15.80 -61.42
C ARG A 5 -15.06 17.25 -60.91
N SER A 6 -14.03 17.37 -60.07
CA SER A 6 -12.89 18.31 -60.10
C SER A 6 -12.86 19.40 -61.18
N ALA A 7 -12.55 20.65 -60.78
CA ALA A 7 -11.56 21.51 -61.46
C ALA A 7 -11.31 22.87 -60.77
N HIS A 8 -10.01 23.15 -60.58
CA HIS A 8 -9.28 24.42 -60.82
C HIS A 8 -9.55 25.71 -60.00
N PHE A 9 -8.61 25.95 -59.06
CA PHE A 9 -7.61 27.05 -59.05
C PHE A 9 -7.95 28.35 -59.81
N GLN A 10 -8.11 29.46 -59.09
CA GLN A 10 -7.58 30.76 -59.49
C GLN A 10 -7.13 31.59 -58.27
N LEU A 11 -5.97 32.20 -58.44
CA LEU A 11 -5.15 32.93 -57.47
C LEU A 11 -5.32 34.43 -57.74
N ARG A 12 -5.30 35.28 -56.70
CA ARG A 12 -4.57 36.58 -56.59
C ARG A 12 -5.32 37.71 -55.87
N THR A 13 -4.52 38.45 -55.07
CA THR A 13 -4.68 39.85 -54.59
C THR A 13 -5.71 40.04 -53.47
N VAL A 14 -5.42 40.68 -52.33
CA VAL A 14 -4.84 42.02 -52.15
C VAL A 14 -4.13 42.14 -50.79
N LEU A 15 -2.96 42.78 -50.85
CA LEU A 15 -2.11 43.25 -49.77
C LEU A 15 -2.79 44.42 -49.02
N PHE A 16 -3.04 44.30 -47.71
CA PHE A 16 -3.36 45.45 -46.85
C PHE A 16 -2.26 45.64 -45.80
N LEU A 17 -1.49 46.70 -46.02
CA LEU A 17 -0.56 47.32 -45.08
C LEU A 17 -1.34 47.84 -43.87
N VAL A 18 -1.01 47.37 -42.65
CA VAL A 18 -1.40 48.04 -41.40
C VAL A 18 -0.14 48.57 -40.73
N LEU A 19 -0.13 49.89 -40.56
CA LEU A 19 0.91 50.70 -39.95
C LEU A 19 1.14 50.29 -38.48
N ALA A 20 2.41 50.09 -38.14
CA ALA A 20 2.89 49.95 -36.77
C ALA A 20 2.84 51.32 -36.07
N ALA A 21 2.11 51.41 -34.96
CA ALA A 21 2.23 52.48 -33.98
C ALA A 21 2.92 51.91 -32.72
N PRO A 22 4.07 52.46 -32.28
CA PRO A 22 4.76 51.94 -31.11
C PRO A 22 4.07 52.44 -29.85
N TRP A 23 3.40 51.52 -29.14
CA TRP A 23 3.04 51.73 -27.75
C TRP A 23 4.30 51.51 -26.90
N LEU A 24 4.87 52.61 -26.40
CA LEU A 24 5.81 52.59 -25.28
C LEU A 24 5.05 52.19 -24.01
N GLY A 25 4.77 50.89 -23.88
CA GLY A 25 4.28 50.28 -22.64
C GLY A 25 5.47 50.06 -21.71
N ALA A 26 5.50 50.82 -20.62
CA ALA A 26 6.41 50.58 -19.51
C ALA A 26 6.24 49.14 -19.00
N CYS A 27 7.32 48.35 -19.05
CA CYS A 27 7.39 47.05 -18.39
C CYS A 27 7.30 47.27 -16.87
N VAL A 28 6.15 47.01 -16.28
CA VAL A 28 6.07 46.72 -14.85
C VAL A 28 6.73 45.34 -14.67
N PRO A 29 7.79 45.21 -13.85
CA PRO A 29 8.36 43.90 -13.56
C PRO A 29 7.28 43.01 -12.95
N GLY A 30 7.11 41.83 -13.55
CA GLY A 30 6.04 40.90 -13.24
C GLY A 30 6.00 40.58 -11.75
N VAL A 31 4.86 40.86 -11.14
CA VAL A 31 4.42 40.14 -9.95
C VAL A 31 4.34 38.68 -10.39
N GLY A 32 5.28 37.86 -9.91
CA GLY A 32 5.26 36.42 -10.14
C GLY A 32 3.88 35.88 -9.79
N ALA A 33 3.34 35.01 -10.65
CA ALA A 33 2.11 34.30 -10.35
C ALA A 33 2.20 33.73 -8.92
N PRO A 34 1.15 33.87 -8.07
CA PRO A 34 1.17 33.30 -6.75
C PRO A 34 1.50 31.81 -6.88
N GLN A 35 2.62 31.40 -6.30
CA GLN A 35 2.99 29.99 -6.26
C GLN A 35 1.82 29.24 -5.64
N ALA A 36 1.30 28.23 -6.34
CA ALA A 36 0.24 27.39 -5.81
C ALA A 36 0.71 26.83 -4.46
N VAL A 37 0.06 27.26 -3.38
CA VAL A 37 0.34 26.75 -2.04
C VAL A 37 -0.01 25.27 -2.06
N GLU A 38 1.01 24.43 -1.91
CA GLU A 38 0.83 22.98 -1.86
C GLU A 38 -0.12 22.63 -0.70
N PRO A 39 -1.11 21.72 -0.91
CA PRO A 39 -2.04 21.37 0.14
C PRO A 39 -1.29 20.76 1.34
N PRO A 40 -1.63 21.12 2.58
CA PRO A 40 -1.00 20.54 3.76
C PRO A 40 -1.33 19.04 3.86
N ALA A 41 -0.33 18.25 4.25
CA ALA A 41 -0.45 16.82 4.52
C ALA A 41 -0.29 16.57 6.03
N GLY A 42 -0.74 15.40 6.50
CA GLY A 42 -0.57 14.96 7.88
C GLY A 42 0.87 14.54 8.17
N TRP A 43 1.39 14.93 9.34
CA TRP A 43 2.74 14.60 9.81
C TRP A 43 2.72 14.28 11.30
N ILE A 44 3.67 13.45 11.72
CA ILE A 44 3.99 13.18 13.13
C ILE A 44 5.39 13.76 13.38
N VAL A 45 5.49 14.72 14.30
CA VAL A 45 6.74 15.34 14.72
C VAL A 45 7.08 14.87 16.13
N GLN A 46 8.20 14.16 16.28
CA GLN A 46 8.65 13.61 17.54
C GLN A 46 9.86 14.38 18.08
N GLY A 47 9.78 14.76 19.35
CA GLY A 47 10.82 15.52 20.07
C GLY A 47 11.11 14.92 21.45
N ARG A 48 11.62 15.73 22.40
CA ARG A 48 11.88 15.26 23.77
C ARG A 48 10.60 15.13 24.60
N ASN A 49 9.55 15.86 24.22
CA ASN A 49 8.20 15.76 24.77
C ASN A 49 7.21 16.36 23.76
N ALA A 50 5.91 16.09 23.95
CA ALA A 50 4.86 16.57 23.06
C ALA A 50 4.83 18.11 22.98
N ALA A 51 4.99 18.82 24.09
CA ALA A 51 4.96 20.29 24.12
C ALA A 51 6.10 20.95 23.33
N GLU A 52 7.28 20.34 23.29
CA GLU A 52 8.37 20.78 22.41
C GLU A 52 8.03 20.55 20.95
N ALA A 53 7.55 19.35 20.59
CA ALA A 53 7.16 19.03 19.23
C ALA A 53 6.07 19.99 18.71
N SER A 54 5.04 20.28 19.52
CA SER A 54 3.98 21.24 19.20
C SER A 54 4.55 22.64 18.93
N ARG A 55 5.46 23.14 19.80
CA ARG A 55 6.10 24.46 19.60
C ARG A 55 6.92 24.51 18.32
N SER A 56 7.65 23.45 18.01
CA SER A 56 8.46 23.35 16.79
C SER A 56 7.58 23.38 15.53
N VAL A 57 6.44 22.67 15.51
CA VAL A 57 5.45 22.74 14.42
C VAL A 57 4.91 24.16 14.24
N LEU A 58 4.48 24.80 15.33
CA LEU A 58 3.93 26.16 15.28
C LEU A 58 4.97 27.18 14.78
N SER A 59 6.25 26.96 15.05
CA SER A 59 7.34 27.87 14.65
C SER A 59 7.57 27.98 13.13
N VAL A 60 7.10 26.99 12.36
CA VAL A 60 7.15 26.97 10.89
C VAL A 60 5.77 27.24 10.27
N GLY A 61 4.79 27.66 11.08
CA GLY A 61 3.42 27.91 10.65
C GLY A 61 2.62 26.65 10.35
N GLY A 62 3.04 25.49 10.86
CA GLY A 62 2.26 24.27 10.83
C GLY A 62 1.08 24.34 11.81
N GLU A 63 0.02 23.59 11.51
CA GLU A 63 -1.13 23.47 12.41
C GLU A 63 -1.00 22.19 13.24
N VAL A 64 -1.06 22.28 14.56
CA VAL A 64 -1.05 21.11 15.45
C VAL A 64 -2.47 20.55 15.54
N THR A 65 -2.65 19.27 15.24
CA THR A 65 -3.95 18.60 15.33
C THR A 65 -4.18 18.03 16.73
N HIS A 66 -3.22 17.24 17.25
CA HIS A 66 -3.30 16.63 18.58
C HIS A 66 -1.90 16.37 19.15
N GLU A 67 -1.79 16.30 20.47
CA GLU A 67 -0.55 15.90 21.17
C GLU A 67 -0.52 14.39 21.43
N LEU A 68 0.66 13.79 21.26
CA LEU A 68 0.90 12.36 21.41
C LEU A 68 1.97 12.13 22.52
N PRO A 69 1.62 12.33 23.81
CA PRO A 69 2.57 12.36 24.91
C PRO A 69 3.31 11.03 25.12
N VAL A 70 2.64 9.89 24.87
CA VAL A 70 3.23 8.55 25.03
C VAL A 70 4.47 8.37 24.14
N ILE A 71 4.40 8.86 22.91
CA ILE A 71 5.51 8.80 21.95
C ILE A 71 6.31 10.10 21.89
N ARG A 72 6.06 11.06 22.78
CA ARG A 72 6.72 12.38 22.82
C ARG A 72 6.62 13.13 21.49
N ALA A 73 5.44 13.15 20.90
CA ALA A 73 5.20 13.71 19.57
C ALA A 73 3.98 14.64 19.50
N ALA A 74 3.83 15.32 18.38
CA ALA A 74 2.64 16.07 17.98
C ALA A 74 2.21 15.63 16.56
N GLY A 75 0.92 15.41 16.37
CA GLY A 75 0.32 15.30 15.04
C GLY A 75 0.07 16.70 14.47
N ALA A 76 0.35 16.90 13.18
CA ALA A 76 0.30 18.22 12.56
C ALA A 76 -0.09 18.18 11.09
N GLN A 77 -0.70 19.25 10.60
CA GLN A 77 -0.87 19.55 9.18
C GLN A 77 0.23 20.52 8.73
N MET A 78 1.06 20.10 7.78
CA MET A 78 2.17 20.90 7.27
C MET A 78 2.39 20.65 5.77
N THR A 79 2.87 21.68 5.07
CA THR A 79 3.37 21.56 3.69
C THR A 79 4.77 20.96 3.66
N HIS A 80 5.19 20.41 2.52
CA HIS A 80 6.56 19.87 2.39
C HIS A 80 7.63 20.95 2.58
N GLY A 81 7.36 22.21 2.19
CA GLY A 81 8.23 23.34 2.42
C GLY A 81 8.48 23.61 3.92
N GLN A 82 7.41 23.57 4.72
CA GLN A 82 7.49 23.73 6.19
C GLN A 82 8.25 22.59 6.84
N VAL A 83 8.04 21.35 6.39
CA VAL A 83 8.79 20.18 6.88
C VAL A 83 10.27 20.28 6.54
N ALA A 84 10.60 20.67 5.31
CA ALA A 84 11.99 20.85 4.89
C ALA A 84 12.68 21.95 5.72
N GLU A 85 11.97 23.02 6.06
CA GLU A 85 12.46 24.05 6.97
C GLU A 85 12.65 23.52 8.39
N LEU A 86 11.68 22.78 8.92
CA LEU A 86 11.75 22.23 10.26
C LEU A 86 12.93 21.25 10.42
N ARG A 87 13.16 20.39 9.42
CA ARG A 87 14.32 19.47 9.35
C ARG A 87 15.66 20.20 9.36
N ARG A 88 15.73 21.41 8.80
CA ARG A 88 16.96 22.24 8.82
C ARG A 88 17.17 22.94 10.15
N ARG A 89 16.11 23.49 10.75
CA ARG A 89 16.18 24.24 12.01
C ARG A 89 16.42 23.33 13.21
N GLU A 90 15.78 22.17 13.21
CA GLU A 90 15.71 21.26 14.36
C GLU A 90 16.09 19.83 13.92
N PRO A 91 17.37 19.56 13.61
CA PRO A 91 17.81 18.25 13.12
C PRO A 91 17.65 17.12 14.14
N ALA A 92 17.38 17.46 15.40
CA ALA A 92 17.07 16.49 16.46
C ALA A 92 15.64 15.95 16.41
N LEU A 93 14.72 16.63 15.70
CA LEU A 93 13.33 16.18 15.57
C LEU A 93 13.24 15.05 14.54
N ARG A 94 12.47 14.01 14.89
CA ARG A 94 12.09 12.96 13.94
C ARG A 94 10.74 13.31 13.34
N ILE A 95 10.67 13.39 12.01
CA ILE A 95 9.48 13.89 11.29
C ILE A 95 9.04 12.85 10.27
N TYR A 96 7.86 12.28 10.50
CA TYR A 96 7.26 11.22 9.70
C TYR A 96 6.01 11.76 9.00
N GLN A 97 5.82 11.40 7.75
CA GLN A 97 4.54 11.68 7.09
C GLN A 97 3.50 10.69 7.61
N ASP A 98 2.33 11.21 7.98
CA ASP A 98 1.20 10.37 8.33
C ASP A 98 0.80 9.57 7.09
N SER A 99 0.98 8.25 7.19
CA SER A 99 0.85 7.33 6.07
C SER A 99 -0.37 6.46 6.33
N GLN A 100 -1.27 6.39 5.36
CA GLN A 100 -2.40 5.48 5.46
C GLN A 100 -1.90 4.05 5.49
N VAL A 101 -2.24 3.33 6.56
CA VAL A 101 -2.10 1.88 6.66
C VAL A 101 -3.47 1.27 6.42
N PHE A 102 -3.55 0.32 5.49
CA PHE A 102 -4.77 -0.42 5.24
C PHE A 102 -4.78 -1.64 6.16
N ALA A 103 -5.67 -1.64 7.15
CA ALA A 103 -6.03 -2.85 7.90
C ALA A 103 -7.27 -3.44 7.23
N ASN A 104 -7.04 -4.39 6.35
CA ASN A 104 -8.04 -4.96 5.45
C ASN A 104 -8.84 -6.07 6.13
N SER A 105 -9.92 -5.68 6.81
CA SER A 105 -10.99 -6.58 7.25
C SER A 105 -12.35 -6.10 6.71
N ILE A 106 -12.45 -5.98 5.40
CA ILE A 106 -13.75 -6.14 4.73
C ILE A 106 -13.55 -7.33 3.79
N GLY A 107 -13.82 -8.52 4.31
CA GLY A 107 -14.01 -9.68 3.46
C GLY A 107 -15.18 -9.36 2.54
N CYS A 108 -14.95 -9.32 1.24
CA CYS A 108 -16.06 -9.22 0.30
C CYS A 108 -16.74 -10.58 0.28
N PRO A 109 -17.99 -10.72 0.79
CA PRO A 109 -18.68 -12.01 0.82
C PRO A 109 -18.89 -12.57 -0.59
N GLU A 110 -18.85 -11.68 -1.58
CA GLU A 110 -18.98 -11.96 -3.00
C GLU A 110 -17.67 -12.37 -3.68
N LEU A 111 -16.52 -12.23 -3.01
CA LEU A 111 -15.22 -12.63 -3.54
C LEU A 111 -14.83 -14.00 -2.96
N SER A 112 -14.64 -14.97 -3.84
CA SER A 112 -14.17 -16.31 -3.47
C SER A 112 -12.94 -16.68 -4.28
N SER A 113 -12.21 -17.70 -3.82
CA SER A 113 -11.09 -18.26 -4.58
C SER A 113 -11.11 -19.78 -4.56
N ALA A 114 -10.50 -20.37 -5.58
CA ALA A 114 -10.16 -21.79 -5.58
C ALA A 114 -8.75 -22.01 -5.01
N ALA A 115 -8.42 -23.25 -4.65
CA ALA A 115 -7.05 -23.62 -4.33
C ALA A 115 -6.09 -23.18 -5.45
N PRO A 116 -4.91 -22.64 -5.12
CA PRO A 116 -3.92 -22.28 -6.13
C PRO A 116 -3.39 -23.54 -6.81
N TYR A 117 -2.93 -23.39 -8.03
CA TYR A 117 -2.15 -24.38 -8.75
C TYR A 117 -0.69 -23.93 -8.80
N PHE A 118 0.22 -24.78 -8.31
CA PHE A 118 1.66 -24.60 -8.43
C PHE A 118 2.15 -25.33 -9.68
N GLY A 119 2.56 -24.57 -10.69
CA GLY A 119 3.32 -25.09 -11.83
C GLY A 119 4.81 -25.04 -11.56
N GLU A 120 5.62 -25.36 -12.58
CA GLU A 120 7.09 -25.32 -12.49
C GLU A 120 7.62 -23.91 -12.23
N GLU A 121 7.14 -22.90 -12.99
CA GLU A 121 7.62 -21.50 -12.91
C GLU A 121 6.52 -20.51 -12.49
N SER A 122 5.28 -20.97 -12.30
CA SER A 122 4.16 -20.07 -11.98
C SER A 122 3.19 -20.58 -10.92
N VAL A 123 2.67 -19.64 -10.12
CA VAL A 123 1.53 -19.84 -9.23
C VAL A 123 0.29 -19.29 -9.92
N ARG A 124 -0.74 -20.12 -10.08
CA ARG A 124 -2.02 -19.73 -10.69
C ARG A 124 -3.13 -19.81 -9.65
N TRP A 125 -3.77 -18.69 -9.37
CA TRP A 125 -4.82 -18.60 -8.38
C TRP A 125 -6.11 -18.05 -8.98
N ARG A 126 -7.18 -18.85 -8.96
CA ARG A 126 -8.47 -18.45 -9.53
C ARG A 126 -9.26 -17.65 -8.49
N LEU A 127 -9.58 -16.41 -8.85
CA LEU A 127 -10.42 -15.50 -8.08
C LEU A 127 -11.77 -15.36 -8.78
N THR A 128 -12.86 -15.41 -8.02
CA THR A 128 -14.23 -15.36 -8.53
C THR A 128 -14.99 -14.23 -7.86
N ASN A 129 -15.51 -13.32 -8.68
CA ASN A 129 -16.41 -12.26 -8.25
C ASN A 129 -17.86 -12.72 -8.47
N SER A 130 -18.55 -13.09 -7.39
CA SER A 130 -19.98 -13.44 -7.37
C SER A 130 -20.89 -12.23 -7.10
N GLY A 131 -20.31 -11.02 -7.04
CA GLY A 131 -21.00 -9.78 -6.78
C GLY A 131 -21.65 -9.16 -8.00
N THR A 132 -22.16 -7.94 -7.82
CA THR A 132 -22.92 -7.20 -8.86
C THR A 132 -22.12 -6.07 -9.51
N ALA A 133 -20.98 -5.69 -8.94
CA ALA A 133 -20.07 -4.68 -9.46
C ALA A 133 -18.71 -5.30 -9.82
N PRO A 134 -17.95 -4.72 -10.77
CA PRO A 134 -16.59 -5.16 -11.04
C PRO A 134 -15.68 -4.94 -9.82
N LEU A 135 -14.70 -5.82 -9.64
CA LEU A 135 -13.65 -5.69 -8.63
C LEU A 135 -12.34 -5.32 -9.32
N THR A 136 -11.76 -4.19 -8.95
CA THR A 136 -10.54 -3.65 -9.56
C THR A 136 -9.36 -3.91 -8.64
N LEU A 137 -8.46 -4.82 -9.02
CA LEU A 137 -7.24 -5.08 -8.28
C LEU A 137 -6.45 -3.76 -8.15
N SER A 138 -6.15 -3.34 -6.91
CA SER A 138 -5.50 -2.07 -6.57
C SER A 138 -4.09 -2.27 -6.04
N ALA A 139 -3.87 -3.34 -5.25
CA ALA A 139 -2.57 -3.68 -4.70
C ALA A 139 -2.33 -5.20 -4.65
N LEU A 140 -1.05 -5.59 -4.70
CA LEU A 140 -0.57 -6.93 -4.41
C LEU A 140 0.55 -6.84 -3.38
N ALA A 141 0.44 -7.60 -2.30
CA ALA A 141 1.53 -7.86 -1.37
C ALA A 141 1.89 -9.35 -1.43
N LEU A 142 3.16 -9.64 -1.69
CA LEU A 142 3.65 -10.98 -1.97
C LEU A 142 4.82 -11.28 -1.02
N THR A 143 4.82 -12.47 -0.44
CA THR A 143 5.98 -13.08 0.21
C THR A 143 6.17 -14.47 -0.40
N TRP A 144 7.39 -14.76 -0.83
CA TRP A 144 7.72 -16.03 -1.46
C TRP A 144 9.16 -16.48 -1.12
N PRO A 145 9.46 -17.78 -1.25
CA PRO A 145 10.78 -18.33 -0.97
C PRO A 145 11.84 -17.72 -1.88
N SER A 146 12.99 -17.32 -1.33
CA SER A 146 14.09 -16.75 -2.12
C SER A 146 14.67 -17.70 -3.17
N ARG A 147 14.46 -19.01 -3.00
CA ARG A 147 14.87 -20.04 -3.95
C ARG A 147 14.07 -20.00 -5.25
N ASN A 148 12.85 -19.48 -5.23
CA ASN A 148 12.01 -19.37 -6.43
C ASN A 148 12.47 -18.21 -7.34
N GLY A 149 13.54 -17.51 -6.98
CA GLY A 149 14.07 -16.40 -7.75
C GLY A 149 13.16 -15.15 -7.74
N PRO A 150 13.50 -14.16 -8.58
CA PRO A 150 12.67 -12.97 -8.76
C PRO A 150 11.33 -13.27 -9.41
N LEU A 151 10.31 -12.51 -9.04
CA LEU A 151 9.05 -12.45 -9.79
C LEU A 151 9.26 -11.54 -11.01
N GLU A 152 8.91 -12.00 -12.20
CA GLU A 152 9.12 -11.26 -13.45
C GLU A 152 7.82 -10.67 -14.00
N GLU A 153 6.73 -11.43 -13.90
CA GLU A 153 5.44 -11.06 -14.50
C GLU A 153 4.26 -11.34 -13.55
N VAL A 154 3.25 -10.47 -13.62
CA VAL A 154 1.94 -10.71 -13.02
C VAL A 154 0.85 -10.55 -14.07
N ARG A 155 -0.06 -11.52 -14.13
CA ARG A 155 -1.19 -11.52 -15.06
C ARG A 155 -2.51 -11.67 -14.32
N LEU A 156 -3.55 -11.02 -14.85
CA LEU A 156 -4.95 -11.26 -14.47
C LEU A 156 -5.72 -11.73 -15.71
N GLY A 157 -6.13 -12.99 -15.70
CA GLY A 157 -6.67 -13.66 -16.88
C GLY A 157 -5.64 -13.68 -18.02
N SER A 158 -5.99 -13.10 -19.17
CA SER A 158 -5.08 -12.98 -20.32
C SER A 158 -4.24 -11.70 -20.30
N ARG A 159 -4.53 -10.76 -19.40
CA ARG A 159 -3.87 -9.45 -19.37
C ARG A 159 -2.61 -9.49 -18.52
N ARG A 160 -1.53 -8.93 -19.05
CA ARG A 160 -0.28 -8.73 -18.32
C ARG A 160 -0.37 -7.39 -17.60
N ILE A 161 -0.48 -7.43 -16.27
CA ILE A 161 -0.76 -6.24 -15.45
C ILE A 161 0.51 -5.70 -14.78
N LEU A 162 1.58 -6.50 -14.71
CA LEU A 162 2.91 -6.08 -14.29
C LEU A 162 3.96 -6.87 -15.08
N GLU A 163 5.03 -6.19 -15.49
CA GLU A 163 6.22 -6.80 -16.09
C GLU A 163 7.43 -6.05 -15.53
N ARG A 164 7.99 -6.60 -14.44
CA ARG A 164 9.07 -6.00 -13.65
C ARG A 164 9.69 -7.06 -12.75
N ARG A 165 11.02 -7.21 -12.86
CA ARG A 165 11.84 -8.02 -11.96
C ARG A 165 11.77 -7.52 -10.52
N LEU A 166 11.05 -8.23 -9.66
CA LEU A 166 10.91 -7.98 -8.23
C LEU A 166 11.71 -9.02 -7.46
N ARG A 167 12.63 -8.58 -6.59
CA ARG A 167 13.52 -9.48 -5.87
C ARG A 167 12.80 -10.13 -4.68
N PRO A 168 13.12 -11.38 -4.36
CA PRO A 168 12.64 -12.03 -3.14
C PRO A 168 13.22 -11.35 -1.87
N PRO A 169 12.69 -11.67 -0.68
CA PRO A 169 11.59 -12.62 -0.43
C PRO A 169 10.20 -11.99 -0.47
N ALA A 170 10.09 -10.68 -0.71
CA ALA A 170 8.82 -9.99 -0.65
C ALA A 170 8.77 -8.81 -1.61
N ALA A 171 7.56 -8.48 -2.05
CA ALA A 171 7.30 -7.28 -2.82
C ALA A 171 5.90 -6.74 -2.58
N VAL A 172 5.78 -5.42 -2.72
CA VAL A 172 4.52 -4.69 -2.70
C VAL A 172 4.36 -3.97 -4.03
N ILE A 173 3.19 -4.16 -4.66
CA ILE A 173 2.84 -3.56 -5.95
C ILE A 173 1.56 -2.76 -5.73
N GLU A 174 1.69 -1.43 -5.70
CA GLU A 174 0.54 -0.51 -5.62
C GLU A 174 0.48 0.40 -6.85
N ARG A 175 1.58 0.50 -7.59
CA ARG A 175 1.79 1.42 -8.71
C ARG A 175 2.64 0.75 -9.79
N GLY A 176 2.65 1.35 -10.98
CA GLY A 176 3.41 0.84 -12.13
C GLY A 176 2.69 -0.28 -12.88
N TRP A 177 1.37 -0.38 -12.72
CA TRP A 177 0.52 -1.29 -13.46
C TRP A 177 0.58 -1.01 -14.97
N ARG A 178 0.55 -2.07 -15.77
CA ARG A 178 0.40 -1.99 -17.22
C ARG A 178 -1.06 -1.97 -17.62
N GLY A 179 -1.33 -1.27 -18.71
CA GLY A 179 -2.68 -1.12 -19.24
C GLY A 179 -3.54 -0.17 -18.39
N PRO A 180 -4.77 0.09 -18.84
CA PRO A 180 -5.72 0.90 -18.09
C PRO A 180 -6.36 0.07 -16.95
N PRO A 181 -7.07 0.68 -15.99
CA PRO A 181 -7.62 -0.03 -14.82
C PRO A 181 -8.51 -1.23 -15.15
N GLU A 182 -9.18 -1.23 -16.30
CA GLU A 182 -10.08 -2.31 -16.75
C GLU A 182 -9.34 -3.62 -17.00
N ASP A 183 -8.03 -3.58 -17.32
CA ASP A 183 -7.20 -4.78 -17.46
C ASP A 183 -6.97 -5.50 -16.11
N ARG A 184 -7.26 -4.81 -14.99
CA ARG A 184 -7.14 -5.30 -13.62
C ARG A 184 -8.50 -5.59 -12.98
N GLN A 185 -9.57 -5.66 -13.76
CA GLN A 185 -10.90 -5.93 -13.25
C GLN A 185 -11.30 -7.40 -13.35
N ILE A 186 -12.04 -7.85 -12.34
CA ILE A 186 -12.83 -9.09 -12.37
C ILE A 186 -14.30 -8.68 -12.50
N PRO A 187 -14.92 -8.87 -13.68
CA PRO A 187 -16.32 -8.53 -13.90
C PRO A 187 -17.26 -9.27 -12.93
N PRO A 188 -18.47 -8.73 -12.67
CA PRO A 188 -19.46 -9.42 -11.85
C PRO A 188 -19.85 -10.78 -12.45
N GLY A 189 -20.06 -11.77 -11.59
CA GLY A 189 -20.37 -13.15 -11.97
C GLY A 189 -19.26 -13.90 -12.71
N SER A 190 -18.03 -13.38 -12.71
CA SER A 190 -16.92 -13.93 -13.51
C SER A 190 -15.75 -14.38 -12.65
N SER A 191 -14.90 -15.24 -13.22
CA SER A 191 -13.64 -15.67 -12.61
C SER A 191 -12.45 -15.25 -13.47
N SER A 192 -11.38 -14.80 -12.81
CA SER A 192 -10.09 -14.49 -13.43
C SER A 192 -8.98 -15.24 -12.71
N SER A 193 -7.96 -15.68 -13.46
CA SER A 193 -6.77 -16.31 -12.85
C SER A 193 -5.71 -15.25 -12.63
N LEU A 194 -5.31 -15.04 -11.38
CA LEU A 194 -4.09 -14.32 -11.03
C LEU A 194 -2.91 -15.27 -11.26
N VAL A 195 -1.96 -14.88 -12.10
CA VAL A 195 -0.76 -15.68 -12.39
C VAL A 195 0.46 -14.89 -11.97
N LEU A 196 1.29 -15.52 -11.13
CA LEU A 196 2.58 -15.03 -10.69
C LEU A 196 3.65 -15.87 -11.39
N GLU A 197 4.50 -15.23 -12.19
CA GLU A 197 5.55 -15.90 -12.97
C GLU A 197 6.93 -15.54 -12.41
N PHE A 198 7.71 -16.58 -12.09
CA PHE A 198 9.01 -16.48 -11.45
C PHE A 198 10.12 -16.86 -12.43
N ASP A 199 11.33 -16.35 -12.19
CA ASP A 199 12.54 -16.63 -12.99
C ASP A 199 13.04 -18.07 -12.85
N ASP A 200 12.69 -18.76 -11.75
CA ASP A 200 13.10 -20.14 -11.46
C ASP A 200 11.96 -21.13 -11.80
N ASP A 201 12.33 -22.24 -12.44
CA ASP A 201 11.44 -23.31 -12.92
C ASP A 201 11.24 -24.46 -11.91
N HIS A 202 11.75 -24.32 -10.69
CA HIS A 202 11.63 -25.33 -9.63
C HIS A 202 10.76 -24.86 -8.45
N LEU A 203 9.59 -24.28 -8.71
CA LEU A 203 8.62 -23.98 -7.65
C LEU A 203 8.25 -25.25 -6.88
N ARG A 204 8.43 -25.23 -5.56
CA ARG A 204 8.01 -26.32 -4.67
C ARG A 204 6.75 -25.92 -3.92
N GLU A 205 5.71 -26.74 -4.08
CA GLU A 205 4.41 -26.61 -3.39
C GLU A 205 4.56 -26.60 -1.85
N SER A 206 5.67 -27.14 -1.32
CA SER A 206 5.92 -27.26 0.12
C SER A 206 6.42 -25.99 0.80
N GLU A 207 6.69 -24.90 0.08
CA GLU A 207 7.30 -23.70 0.64
C GLU A 207 6.28 -22.56 0.79
N PRO A 208 6.28 -21.81 1.90
CA PRO A 208 5.22 -20.86 2.22
C PRO A 208 5.22 -19.64 1.27
N HIS A 209 4.08 -19.43 0.63
CA HIS A 209 3.71 -18.26 -0.12
C HIS A 209 2.58 -17.55 0.60
N VAL A 210 2.73 -16.25 0.76
CA VAL A 210 1.66 -15.36 1.20
C VAL A 210 1.36 -14.38 0.08
N VAL A 211 0.14 -14.40 -0.45
CA VAL A 211 -0.31 -13.47 -1.48
C VAL A 211 -1.56 -12.76 -0.99
N SER A 212 -1.45 -11.47 -0.73
CA SER A 212 -2.58 -10.61 -0.39
C SER A 212 -2.95 -9.76 -1.60
N VAL A 213 -4.21 -9.86 -2.04
CA VAL A 213 -4.74 -9.14 -3.21
C VAL A 213 -5.78 -8.16 -2.74
N SER A 214 -5.47 -6.87 -2.87
CA SER A 214 -6.39 -5.79 -2.51
C SER A 214 -7.09 -5.24 -3.74
N PHE A 215 -8.36 -4.87 -3.55
CA PHE A 215 -9.21 -4.28 -4.57
C PHE A 215 -9.60 -2.85 -4.18
N ALA A 216 -9.85 -2.00 -5.17
CA ALA A 216 -10.22 -0.59 -4.97
C ALA A 216 -11.57 -0.45 -4.25
N GLU A 217 -12.41 -1.48 -4.33
CA GLU A 217 -13.71 -1.59 -3.69
C GLU A 217 -13.62 -1.96 -2.20
N GLY A 218 -12.40 -2.04 -1.65
CA GLY A 218 -12.14 -2.36 -0.24
C GLY A 218 -12.08 -3.85 0.06
N CYS A 219 -12.17 -4.71 -0.95
CA CYS A 219 -12.02 -6.16 -0.80
C CYS A 219 -10.55 -6.54 -0.62
N VAL A 220 -10.31 -7.54 0.21
CA VAL A 220 -9.04 -8.28 0.19
C VAL A 220 -9.29 -9.77 0.24
N ILE A 221 -8.44 -10.52 -0.46
CA ILE A 221 -8.36 -11.97 -0.36
C ILE A 221 -6.90 -12.39 -0.22
N GLU A 222 -6.65 -13.35 0.66
CA GLU A 222 -5.31 -13.81 0.98
C GLU A 222 -5.16 -15.29 0.62
N LEU A 223 -4.03 -15.61 0.02
CA LEU A 223 -3.56 -16.96 -0.17
C LEU A 223 -2.45 -17.23 0.85
N PHE A 224 -2.61 -18.31 1.60
CA PHE A 224 -1.55 -18.94 2.38
C PHE A 224 -1.34 -20.32 1.78
N ALA A 225 -0.19 -20.55 1.14
CA ALA A 225 0.06 -21.79 0.44
C ALA A 225 1.49 -22.29 0.67
N GLY A 226 1.59 -23.52 1.15
CA GLY A 226 2.82 -24.19 1.57
C GLY A 226 2.41 -25.29 2.54
N SER A 227 2.97 -26.49 2.41
CA SER A 227 2.91 -27.45 3.51
C SER A 227 3.76 -26.91 4.65
N GLU A 228 3.27 -27.05 5.89
CA GLU A 228 3.94 -26.58 7.10
C GLU A 228 5.44 -26.89 7.05
N PRO A 229 6.32 -25.90 7.35
CA PRO A 229 7.73 -26.20 7.47
C PRO A 229 7.88 -27.29 8.54
N ASP A 230 8.67 -28.31 8.21
CA ASP A 230 9.33 -29.18 9.19
C ASP A 230 10.35 -28.33 9.96
N SER A 231 9.86 -27.31 10.69
CA SER A 231 10.64 -26.48 11.58
C SER A 231 10.47 -27.07 12.97
N GLY A 232 11.52 -27.67 13.50
CA GLY A 232 11.58 -28.27 14.84
C GLY A 232 11.41 -27.30 16.02
N ASP A 233 10.70 -26.19 15.82
CA ASP A 233 10.20 -25.27 16.85
C ASP A 233 8.66 -25.40 16.89
N GLU A 234 8.16 -26.61 17.14
CA GLU A 234 6.76 -26.83 17.48
C GLU A 234 6.50 -26.28 18.89
N LEU A 235 5.51 -25.39 19.03
CA LEU A 235 4.89 -25.16 20.34
C LEU A 235 4.18 -26.46 20.78
N GLU A 236 3.94 -26.60 22.09
CA GLU A 236 3.38 -27.84 22.70
C GLU A 236 2.02 -28.27 22.08
N ASP A 237 1.31 -27.36 21.40
CA ASP A 237 0.03 -27.59 20.72
C ASP A 237 0.14 -28.01 19.24
N ARG A 238 1.36 -28.24 18.71
CA ARG A 238 1.63 -28.62 17.31
C ARG A 238 1.18 -27.59 16.26
N TYR A 239 0.96 -26.34 16.65
CA TYR A 239 0.76 -25.27 15.68
C TYR A 239 2.10 -24.60 15.36
N PRO A 240 2.41 -24.35 14.07
CA PRO A 240 3.62 -23.63 13.71
C PRO A 240 3.54 -22.21 14.27
N VAL A 241 4.67 -21.71 14.79
CA VAL A 241 4.83 -20.28 15.02
C VAL A 241 4.81 -19.60 13.66
N LEU A 242 3.63 -19.17 13.23
CA LEU A 242 3.48 -18.32 12.05
C LEU A 242 4.12 -16.97 12.38
N GLU A 243 5.41 -16.82 12.07
CA GLU A 243 6.05 -15.52 11.94
C GLU A 243 5.39 -14.80 10.76
N THR A 244 4.29 -14.14 11.09
CA THR A 244 3.58 -13.30 10.15
C THR A 244 4.39 -12.03 10.00
N TYR A 245 5.07 -11.88 8.87
CA TYR A 245 5.91 -10.72 8.53
C TYR A 245 5.13 -9.38 8.42
N TYR A 246 3.94 -9.26 9.02
CA TYR A 246 3.14 -8.05 9.12
C TYR A 246 3.93 -6.83 9.61
N PRO A 247 4.89 -6.91 10.56
CA PRO A 247 5.68 -5.74 10.95
C PRO A 247 6.50 -5.15 9.80
N GLY A 248 6.95 -5.98 8.85
CA GLY A 248 7.61 -5.50 7.63
C GLY A 248 6.64 -4.81 6.68
N GLN A 249 5.43 -5.36 6.53
CA GLN A 249 4.40 -4.86 5.62
C GLN A 249 3.82 -3.50 6.04
N ILE A 250 3.57 -3.30 7.35
CA ILE A 250 3.06 -2.01 7.87
C ILE A 250 4.17 -0.99 8.17
N GLY A 251 5.42 -1.27 7.79
CA GLY A 251 6.57 -0.41 8.09
C GLY A 251 6.99 -0.38 9.57
N ALA A 252 6.39 -1.20 10.44
CA ALA A 252 6.74 -1.29 11.87
C ALA A 252 8.18 -1.78 12.11
N ALA A 253 8.78 -2.50 11.16
CA ALA A 253 10.21 -2.87 11.24
C ALA A 253 11.13 -1.63 11.34
N GLN A 254 10.78 -0.53 10.67
CA GLN A 254 11.51 0.73 10.81
C GLN A 254 11.30 1.33 12.21
N LEU A 255 10.06 1.36 12.69
CA LEU A 255 9.72 1.85 14.03
C LEU A 255 10.46 1.06 15.12
N HIS A 256 10.53 -0.26 15.00
CA HIS A 256 11.24 -1.14 15.92
C HIS A 256 12.74 -0.87 15.95
N ARG A 257 13.39 -0.67 14.79
CA ARG A 257 14.81 -0.26 14.71
C ARG A 257 15.08 1.09 15.37
N GLU A 258 14.07 1.95 15.39
CA GLU A 258 14.14 3.28 16.00
C GLU A 258 13.75 3.28 17.49
N GLY A 259 13.48 2.10 18.07
CA GLY A 259 13.15 1.87 19.48
C GLY A 259 11.67 1.97 19.83
N ILE A 260 10.79 2.12 18.84
CA ILE A 260 9.35 2.24 19.01
C ILE A 260 8.73 0.85 18.79
N THR A 261 8.62 0.06 19.86
CA THR A 261 8.20 -1.37 19.76
C THR A 261 6.81 -1.65 20.33
N GLY A 262 6.08 -0.63 20.79
CA GLY A 262 4.85 -0.80 21.56
C GLY A 262 5.05 -1.32 22.99
N ALA A 263 6.30 -1.44 23.47
CA ALA A 263 6.59 -1.87 24.84
C ALA A 263 5.93 -0.94 25.86
N GLY A 264 5.19 -1.51 26.81
CA GLY A 264 4.43 -0.76 27.83
C GLY A 264 3.03 -0.34 27.40
N VAL A 265 2.58 -0.68 26.18
CA VAL A 265 1.21 -0.50 25.73
C VAL A 265 0.43 -1.81 25.89
N THR A 266 -0.72 -1.75 26.56
CA THR A 266 -1.63 -2.89 26.70
C THR A 266 -2.84 -2.69 25.78
N ILE A 267 -3.21 -3.73 25.04
CA ILE A 267 -4.38 -3.74 24.15
C ILE A 267 -5.38 -4.77 24.68
N ALA A 268 -6.67 -4.42 24.67
CA ALA A 268 -7.76 -5.34 25.01
C ALA A 268 -8.55 -5.71 23.75
N PHE A 269 -8.83 -7.00 23.58
CA PHE A 269 -9.64 -7.52 22.49
C PHE A 269 -10.95 -8.07 23.05
N VAL A 270 -12.06 -7.74 22.40
CA VAL A 270 -13.37 -8.37 22.64
C VAL A 270 -13.64 -9.25 21.45
N ASP A 271 -13.59 -10.57 21.65
CA ASP A 271 -13.88 -11.51 20.58
C ASP A 271 -14.78 -12.65 21.05
N SER A 272 -15.54 -13.20 20.11
CA SER A 272 -16.51 -14.27 20.31
C SER A 272 -15.93 -15.69 20.28
N GLY A 273 -14.62 -15.86 20.04
CA GLY A 273 -14.03 -17.21 20.02
C GLY A 273 -12.51 -17.34 19.82
N HIS A 274 -11.72 -16.26 19.82
CA HIS A 274 -10.31 -16.20 19.43
C HIS A 274 -9.42 -17.31 20.02
N SER A 275 -9.59 -17.57 21.32
CA SER A 275 -8.69 -18.42 22.11
C SER A 275 -8.94 -19.92 21.95
N SER A 276 -9.83 -20.34 21.05
CA SER A 276 -10.23 -21.75 20.94
C SER A 276 -9.51 -22.50 19.81
N PHE A 277 -8.70 -21.79 19.02
CA PHE A 277 -8.17 -22.31 17.74
C PHE A 277 -6.64 -22.39 17.67
N SER A 278 -5.89 -21.66 18.50
CA SER A 278 -4.42 -21.76 18.58
C SER A 278 -3.89 -21.05 19.83
N ASP A 279 -2.87 -21.61 20.49
CA ASP A 279 -2.20 -20.94 21.61
C ASP A 279 -1.11 -19.96 21.13
N THR A 280 -0.75 -19.94 19.84
CA THR A 280 0.28 -19.05 19.26
C THR A 280 0.02 -17.56 19.55
N ILE A 281 -1.25 -17.15 19.54
CA ILE A 281 -1.71 -15.79 19.86
C ILE A 281 -1.55 -15.43 21.35
N HIS A 282 -1.17 -16.38 22.20
CA HIS A 282 -0.90 -16.16 23.63
C HIS A 282 0.58 -15.85 23.88
N TYR A 283 1.45 -16.01 22.89
CA TYR A 283 2.89 -15.77 23.01
C TYR A 283 3.32 -14.51 22.25
N ASN A 284 4.30 -13.78 22.81
CA ASN A 284 4.94 -12.65 22.14
C ASN A 284 6.02 -13.15 21.15
N ALA A 285 6.65 -12.24 20.40
CA ALA A 285 7.72 -12.56 19.45
C ALA A 285 9.01 -13.13 20.09
N ARG A 286 9.06 -13.31 21.42
CA ARG A 286 10.15 -13.96 22.17
C ARG A 286 9.73 -15.33 22.74
N GLY A 287 8.48 -15.76 22.49
CA GLY A 287 7.93 -16.99 23.07
C GLY A 287 7.42 -16.85 24.50
N ASP A 288 7.34 -15.64 25.07
CA ASP A 288 6.77 -15.46 26.41
C ASP A 288 5.25 -15.27 26.37
N TRP A 289 4.56 -15.78 27.39
CA TRP A 289 3.12 -15.55 27.57
C TRP A 289 2.79 -14.06 27.68
N ARG A 290 1.85 -13.58 26.86
CA ARG A 290 1.55 -12.14 26.69
C ARG A 290 0.20 -11.69 27.23
N TYR A 291 -0.63 -12.60 27.75
CA TYR A 291 -1.95 -12.24 28.31
C TYR A 291 -1.81 -11.83 29.77
N LEU A 292 -2.25 -10.60 30.08
CA LEU A 292 -2.30 -10.11 31.47
C LEU A 292 -3.54 -10.63 32.22
N ALA A 293 -4.67 -10.76 31.51
CA ALA A 293 -5.92 -11.27 32.05
C ALA A 293 -6.84 -11.74 30.92
N ARG A 294 -7.77 -12.66 31.24
CA ARG A 294 -8.84 -13.12 30.35
C ARG A 294 -10.16 -13.06 31.10
N TYR A 295 -11.20 -12.57 30.44
CA TYR A 295 -12.55 -12.50 30.98
C TYR A 295 -13.51 -13.14 29.98
N ASP A 296 -14.37 -14.04 30.47
CA ASP A 296 -15.45 -14.63 29.67
C ASP A 296 -16.77 -13.95 30.03
N ALA A 297 -17.48 -13.45 29.03
CA ALA A 297 -18.77 -12.79 29.20
C ALA A 297 -19.91 -13.75 29.56
N ARG A 298 -19.67 -15.07 29.58
CA ARG A 298 -20.70 -16.11 29.83
C ARG A 298 -20.81 -16.59 31.28
N THR A 299 -19.94 -16.15 32.18
CA THR A 299 -20.01 -16.52 33.60
C THR A 299 -20.10 -15.28 34.49
N LEU A 300 -21.34 -14.90 34.80
CA LEU A 300 -21.72 -14.17 36.00
C LEU A 300 -22.56 -15.10 36.89
#